data_AF-A0A7U7TVQ7-F1
#
_entry.id   AF-A0A7U7TVQ7-F1
#
_cell.length_a   1.000
_cell.length_b   1.000
_cell.length_c   1.000
_cell.angle_alpha   90.00
_cell.angle_beta   90.00
_cell.angle_gamma   90.00
#
_symmetry.space_group_name_H-M   'P 1'
#
loop_
_entity.id
_entity.type
_entity.pdbx_description
1 polymer ?
#
loop_
_entity_poly.entity_id
_entity_poly.type
_entity_poly.pdbx_seq_one_letter_code
_entity_poly.pdbx_strand_id
1 'polypeptide(L)'
;MIKNEISRVNTIDILELEKNAKKNECYIVNIRGGNIQTKKIFLELMTEKFLLPDSTGWDSFTDWMTDLSWIDNPCFCIIIKDYTDFLKKDIESKEIVMEIFKEDILPFWENGVTQTVVEGKPRSFKVYLVK
;
A
#
# COMPACT_ATOMS: atom_id res chain seq x y z
N MET A 1 6.97 13.99 13.27
CA MET A 1 6.92 13.73 11.81
C MET A 1 6.39 12.32 11.65
N ILE A 2 5.38 12.11 10.81
CA ILE A 2 4.93 10.75 10.46
C ILE A 2 6.11 10.08 9.75
N LYS A 3 6.31 8.79 9.96
CA LYS A 3 7.30 8.01 9.21
C LYS A 3 6.58 6.86 8.53
N ASN A 4 6.44 6.92 7.22
CA ASN A 4 5.84 5.86 6.42
C ASN A 4 6.92 4.84 6.06
N GLU A 5 6.61 3.54 6.15
CA GLU A 5 7.62 2.51 5.93
C GLU A 5 7.03 1.16 5.50
N ILE A 6 7.90 0.37 4.88
CA ILE A 6 7.67 -1.04 4.61
C ILE A 6 8.35 -1.84 5.74
N SER A 7 7.58 -2.65 6.48
CA SER A 7 8.10 -3.46 7.60
C SER A 7 7.92 -4.94 7.35
N ARG A 8 8.97 -5.73 7.60
CA ARG A 8 8.88 -7.20 7.63
C ARG A 8 8.50 -7.66 9.04
N VAL A 9 7.49 -8.51 9.14
CA VAL A 9 6.86 -8.88 10.41
C VAL A 9 6.46 -10.36 10.40
N ASN A 10 6.34 -10.95 11.59
CA ASN A 10 5.86 -12.34 11.72
C ASN A 10 4.33 -12.35 11.86
N THR A 11 3.71 -13.49 11.59
CA THR A 11 2.24 -13.66 11.64
C THR A 11 1.64 -13.31 13.00
N ILE A 12 2.35 -13.57 14.10
CA ILE A 12 1.89 -13.30 15.48
C ILE A 12 1.69 -11.80 15.71
N ASP A 13 2.56 -10.96 15.15
CA ASP A 13 2.55 -9.51 15.35
C ASP A 13 1.39 -8.84 14.58
N ILE A 14 0.85 -9.51 13.55
CA ILE A 14 -0.17 -8.94 12.65
C ILE A 14 -1.49 -8.72 13.35
N LEU A 15 -1.87 -9.59 14.28
CA LEU A 15 -3.15 -9.44 14.99
C LEU A 15 -3.19 -8.14 15.80
N GLU A 16 -2.08 -7.80 16.46
CA GLU A 16 -1.95 -6.56 17.20
C GLU A 16 -1.87 -5.35 16.27
N LEU A 17 -1.09 -5.45 15.18
CA LEU A 17 -0.98 -4.38 14.18
C LEU A 17 -2.31 -4.07 13.50
N GLU A 18 -3.08 -5.10 13.09
CA GLU A 18 -4.43 -4.94 12.54
C GLU A 18 -5.39 -4.32 13.58
N LYS A 19 -5.30 -4.74 14.85
CA LYS A 19 -6.13 -4.17 15.92
C LYS A 19 -5.82 -2.69 16.14
N ASN A 20 -4.54 -2.32 16.14
CA ASN A 20 -4.10 -0.93 16.28
C ASN A 20 -4.51 -0.10 15.05
N ALA A 21 -4.36 -0.63 13.84
CA ALA A 21 -4.81 0.02 12.63
C ALA A 21 -6.33 0.27 12.65
N LYS A 22 -7.14 -0.71 13.08
CA LYS A 22 -8.59 -0.53 13.26
C LYS A 22 -8.94 0.53 14.30
N LYS A 23 -8.24 0.52 15.44
CA LYS A 23 -8.42 1.52 16.50
C LYS A 23 -8.12 2.95 16.01
N ASN A 24 -7.15 3.09 15.12
CA ASN A 24 -6.79 4.35 14.49
C ASN A 24 -7.61 4.65 13.22
N GLU A 25 -8.65 3.86 12.96
CA GLU A 25 -9.55 4.02 11.81
C GLU A 25 -8.81 3.99 10.46
N CYS A 26 -7.71 3.24 10.36
CA CYS A 26 -6.99 3.11 9.10
C CYS A 26 -7.82 2.35 8.06
N TYR A 27 -7.63 2.72 6.79
CA TYR A 27 -8.05 1.92 5.66
C TYR A 27 -7.13 0.71 5.54
N ILE A 28 -7.67 -0.49 5.75
CA ILE A 28 -6.87 -1.73 5.82
C ILE A 28 -7.14 -2.59 4.59
N VAL A 29 -6.08 -2.89 3.84
CA VAL A 29 -6.11 -3.81 2.70
C VAL A 29 -5.28 -5.05 3.01
N ASN A 30 -5.93 -6.22 2.95
CA ASN A 30 -5.28 -7.50 3.15
C ASN A 30 -5.05 -8.19 1.81
N ILE A 31 -3.81 -8.58 1.56
CA ILE A 31 -3.37 -9.28 0.34
C ILE A 31 -2.84 -10.66 0.74
N ARG A 32 -3.26 -11.71 0.04
CA ARG A 32 -2.66 -13.05 0.15
C ARG A 32 -1.63 -13.23 -0.96
N GLY A 33 -0.35 -13.27 -0.62
CA GLY A 33 0.77 -13.30 -1.56
C GLY A 33 0.67 -14.45 -2.57
N GLY A 34 0.26 -15.64 -2.12
CA GLY A 34 0.04 -16.80 -2.99
C GLY A 34 -0.97 -16.58 -4.12
N ASN A 35 -1.90 -15.63 -3.98
CA ASN A 35 -2.88 -15.32 -5.01
C ASN A 35 -2.37 -14.31 -6.05
N ILE A 36 -1.29 -13.58 -5.76
CA ILE A 36 -0.79 -12.49 -6.59
C ILE A 36 0.51 -12.90 -7.26
N GLN A 37 0.42 -13.36 -8.50
CA GLN A 37 1.56 -13.98 -9.20
C GLN A 37 2.05 -13.18 -10.40
N THR A 38 1.33 -12.16 -10.84
CA THR A 38 1.68 -11.30 -11.99
C THR A 38 1.31 -9.85 -11.70
N LYS A 39 1.98 -8.91 -12.42
CA LYS A 39 1.59 -7.49 -12.47
C LYS A 39 0.09 -7.28 -12.61
N LYS A 40 -0.53 -7.96 -13.59
CA LYS A 40 -1.96 -7.80 -13.90
C LYS A 40 -2.84 -8.10 -12.68
N ILE A 41 -2.60 -9.22 -12.01
CA ILE A 41 -3.39 -9.62 -10.84
C ILE A 41 -3.19 -8.63 -9.68
N PHE A 42 -1.96 -8.15 -9.47
CA PHE A 42 -1.67 -7.14 -8.46
C PHE A 42 -2.45 -5.84 -8.72
N LEU A 43 -2.34 -5.33 -9.95
CA LEU A 43 -2.98 -4.09 -10.35
C LEU A 43 -4.51 -4.20 -10.25
N GLU A 44 -5.12 -5.26 -10.78
CA GLU A 44 -6.56 -5.50 -10.69
C GLU A 44 -7.05 -5.54 -9.23
N LEU A 45 -6.31 -6.21 -8.34
CA LEU A 45 -6.64 -6.25 -6.91
C LEU A 45 -6.58 -4.85 -6.30
N MET A 46 -5.54 -4.07 -6.60
CA MET A 46 -5.39 -2.72 -6.05
C MET A 46 -6.45 -1.77 -6.61
N THR A 47 -6.79 -1.86 -7.90
CA THR A 47 -7.92 -1.14 -8.52
C THR A 47 -9.20 -1.39 -7.74
N GLU A 48 -9.53 -2.66 -7.50
CA GLU A 48 -10.74 -3.04 -6.77
C GLU A 48 -10.69 -2.55 -5.32
N LYS A 49 -9.57 -2.77 -4.63
CA LYS A 49 -9.45 -2.50 -3.19
C LYS A 49 -9.36 -1.03 -2.86
N PHE A 50 -8.82 -0.19 -3.74
CA PHE A 50 -8.74 1.25 -3.52
C PHE A 50 -9.75 2.03 -4.35
N LEU A 51 -10.61 1.35 -5.13
CA LEU A 51 -11.58 1.98 -6.05
C LEU A 51 -10.91 2.90 -7.06
N LEU A 52 -9.75 2.49 -7.59
CA LEU A 52 -8.98 3.30 -8.53
C LEU A 52 -9.74 3.42 -9.87
N PRO A 53 -9.80 4.61 -10.50
CA PRO A 53 -10.49 4.78 -11.79
C PRO A 53 -9.91 3.94 -12.94
N ASP A 54 -8.58 3.85 -13.04
CA ASP A 54 -7.85 2.97 -13.96
C ASP A 54 -6.42 2.78 -13.46
N SER A 55 -5.97 1.55 -13.26
CA SER A 55 -4.56 1.27 -12.94
C SER A 55 -4.01 0.12 -13.77
N THR A 56 -4.16 0.19 -15.09
CA THR A 56 -3.60 -0.80 -16.03
C THR A 56 -2.07 -0.76 -16.15
N GLY A 57 -1.44 0.37 -15.80
CA GLY A 57 -0.01 0.61 -15.86
C GLY A 57 0.62 0.91 -14.49
N TRP A 58 1.95 1.00 -14.46
CA TRP A 58 2.66 1.41 -13.23
C TRP A 58 2.46 2.90 -12.96
N ASP A 59 2.58 3.73 -13.99
CA ASP A 59 2.39 5.18 -13.87
C ASP A 59 0.98 5.52 -13.37
N SER A 60 -0.06 4.95 -13.98
CA SER A 60 -1.44 5.19 -13.54
C SER A 60 -1.73 4.63 -12.15
N PHE A 61 -1.12 3.51 -11.77
CA PHE A 61 -1.18 3.02 -10.40
C PHE A 61 -0.54 3.98 -9.40
N THR A 62 0.65 4.49 -9.68
CA THR A 62 1.36 5.45 -8.83
C THR A 62 0.57 6.74 -8.68
N ASP A 63 0.09 7.31 -9.79
CA ASP A 63 -0.71 8.53 -9.81
C ASP A 63 -1.92 8.39 -8.87
N TRP A 64 -2.74 7.35 -9.06
CA TRP A 64 -3.93 7.16 -8.21
C TRP A 64 -3.61 6.80 -6.77
N MET A 65 -2.53 6.08 -6.48
CA MET A 65 -2.16 5.79 -5.10
C MET A 65 -1.65 7.03 -4.35
N THR A 66 -1.32 8.11 -5.08
CA THR A 66 -1.05 9.46 -4.52
C THR A 66 -2.27 10.39 -4.57
N ASP A 67 -3.38 9.97 -5.16
CA ASP A 67 -4.67 10.66 -5.10
C ASP A 67 -5.77 9.70 -4.62
N LEU A 68 -5.86 9.55 -3.29
CA LEU A 68 -6.91 8.76 -2.64
C LEU A 68 -7.94 9.68 -1.98
N SER A 69 -8.29 10.78 -2.64
CA SER A 69 -9.20 11.82 -2.13
C SER A 69 -10.60 11.32 -1.77
N TRP A 70 -11.03 10.19 -2.33
CA TRP A 70 -12.30 9.54 -2.01
C TRP A 70 -12.25 8.59 -0.80
N ILE A 71 -11.09 8.40 -0.17
CA ILE A 71 -10.93 7.61 1.06
C ILE A 71 -10.65 8.56 2.21
N ASP A 72 -11.61 8.71 3.13
CA ASP A 72 -11.51 9.68 4.24
C ASP A 72 -10.67 9.19 5.43
N ASN A 73 -10.22 7.93 5.42
CA ASN A 73 -9.47 7.36 6.52
C ASN A 73 -8.17 8.16 6.80
N PRO A 74 -7.84 8.40 8.08
CA PRO A 74 -6.66 9.17 8.49
C PRO A 74 -5.34 8.44 8.23
N CYS A 75 -5.39 7.14 7.96
CA CYS A 75 -4.22 6.31 7.69
C CYS A 75 -4.57 5.15 6.77
N PHE A 76 -3.54 4.58 6.15
CA PHE A 76 -3.59 3.42 5.28
C PHE A 76 -2.68 2.31 5.82
N CYS A 77 -3.13 1.08 5.67
CA CYS A 77 -2.41 -0.11 6.10
C CYS A 77 -2.59 -1.22 5.06
N ILE A 78 -1.53 -1.57 4.34
CA ILE A 78 -1.51 -2.72 3.43
C ILE A 78 -0.77 -3.86 4.15
N ILE A 79 -1.38 -5.04 4.16
CA ILE A 79 -0.81 -6.25 4.78
C ILE A 79 -0.69 -7.32 3.72
N ILE A 80 0.54 -7.64 3.33
CA ILE A 80 0.84 -8.69 2.36
C ILE A 80 1.23 -9.96 3.13
N LYS A 81 0.25 -10.86 3.30
CA LYS A 81 0.43 -12.19 3.90
C LYS A 81 1.15 -13.11 2.94
N ASP A 82 1.91 -14.08 3.44
CA ASP A 82 2.69 -15.02 2.64
C ASP A 82 3.59 -14.28 1.61
N TYR A 83 4.34 -13.26 2.05
CA TYR A 83 5.10 -12.37 1.17
C TYR A 83 6.17 -13.11 0.34
N THR A 84 6.66 -14.26 0.82
CA THR A 84 7.56 -15.11 0.04
C THR A 84 6.90 -15.60 -1.25
N ASP A 85 5.58 -15.79 -1.24
CA ASP A 85 4.82 -16.22 -2.42
C ASP A 85 4.31 -15.04 -3.27
N PHE A 86 4.25 -13.83 -2.72
CA PHE A 86 3.85 -12.63 -3.46
C PHE A 86 4.76 -12.38 -4.67
N LEU A 87 4.17 -12.32 -5.87
CA LEU A 87 4.84 -12.10 -7.16
C LEU A 87 6.06 -13.01 -7.40
N LYS A 88 6.08 -14.22 -6.83
CA LYS A 88 7.24 -15.13 -6.96
C LYS A 88 7.53 -15.59 -8.39
N LYS A 89 6.54 -15.50 -9.29
CA LYS A 89 6.68 -15.82 -10.72
C LYS A 89 7.02 -14.60 -11.58
N ASP A 90 7.06 -13.41 -11.00
CA ASP A 90 7.20 -12.11 -11.67
C ASP A 90 8.03 -11.18 -10.77
N ILE A 91 9.31 -11.53 -10.62
CA ILE A 91 10.23 -10.89 -9.67
C ILE A 91 10.47 -9.43 -10.03
N GLU A 92 10.56 -9.11 -11.33
CA GLU A 92 10.69 -7.74 -11.81
C GLU A 92 9.52 -6.88 -11.32
N SER A 93 8.28 -7.34 -11.49
CA SER A 93 7.11 -6.62 -10.97
C SER A 93 7.12 -6.53 -9.44
N LYS A 94 7.65 -7.54 -8.74
CA LYS A 94 7.80 -7.50 -7.28
C LYS A 94 8.71 -6.36 -6.85
N GLU A 95 9.84 -6.21 -7.52
CA GLU A 95 10.81 -5.14 -7.26
C GLU A 95 10.20 -3.77 -7.55
N ILE A 96 9.54 -3.62 -8.70
CA ILE A 96 8.85 -2.38 -9.09
C ILE A 96 7.78 -1.99 -8.06
N VAL A 97 6.96 -2.92 -7.59
CA VAL A 97 5.95 -2.62 -6.56
C VAL A 97 6.60 -2.12 -5.27
N MET A 98 7.70 -2.75 -4.84
CA MET A 98 8.42 -2.29 -3.64
C MET A 98 9.06 -0.92 -3.84
N GLU A 99 9.60 -0.65 -5.03
CA GLU A 99 10.18 0.64 -5.41
C GLU A 99 9.12 1.75 -5.42
N ILE A 100 8.00 1.56 -6.11
CA ILE A 100 6.89 2.53 -6.16
C ILE A 100 6.39 2.89 -4.75
N PHE A 101 6.21 1.89 -3.88
CA PHE A 101 5.82 2.19 -2.51
C PHE A 101 6.91 3.00 -1.79
N LYS A 102 8.17 2.60 -1.91
CA LYS A 102 9.28 3.18 -1.16
C LYS A 102 9.64 4.60 -1.61
N GLU A 103 9.64 4.86 -2.91
CA GLU A 103 10.14 6.11 -3.50
C GLU A 103 9.02 7.11 -3.82
N ASP A 104 7.80 6.65 -4.16
CA ASP A 104 6.70 7.53 -4.59
C ASP A 104 5.59 7.63 -3.54
N ILE A 105 4.91 6.51 -3.24
CA ILE A 105 3.65 6.52 -2.48
C ILE A 105 3.90 6.91 -1.01
N LEU A 106 4.82 6.22 -0.32
CA LEU A 106 5.04 6.44 1.10
C LEU A 106 5.57 7.86 1.41
N PRO A 107 6.57 8.39 0.66
CA PRO A 107 7.05 9.76 0.85
C PRO A 107 5.99 10.83 0.52
N PHE A 108 5.15 10.59 -0.50
CA PHE A 108 4.04 11.48 -0.82
C PHE A 108 3.11 11.66 0.39
N TRP A 109 2.63 10.56 0.97
CA TRP A 109 1.73 10.64 2.12
C TRP A 109 2.41 11.09 3.42
N GLU A 110 3.73 10.97 3.52
CA GLU A 110 4.50 11.46 4.66
C GLU A 110 4.61 12.99 4.68
N ASN A 111 4.88 13.60 3.51
CA ASN A 111 5.05 15.05 3.42
C ASN A 111 4.73 15.63 2.03
N GLY A 112 4.93 14.89 0.94
CA GLY A 112 4.73 15.39 -0.43
C GLY A 112 3.32 15.96 -0.66
N VAL A 113 2.30 15.37 -0.06
CA VAL A 113 0.90 15.83 -0.12
C VAL A 113 0.73 17.29 0.31
N THR A 114 1.55 17.80 1.25
CA THR A 114 1.48 19.19 1.71
C THR A 114 1.98 20.21 0.69
N GLN A 115 2.77 19.75 -0.28
CA GLN A 115 3.38 20.57 -1.33
C GLN A 115 2.60 20.49 -2.64
N THR A 116 1.85 19.39 -2.84
CA THR A 116 1.16 19.09 -4.10
C THR A 116 -0.36 19.33 -4.01
N VAL A 117 -0.98 19.15 -2.84
CA VAL A 117 -2.43 19.23 -2.66
C VAL A 117 -2.77 20.42 -1.76
N VAL A 118 -3.71 21.26 -2.20
CA VAL A 118 -4.22 22.38 -1.41
C VAL A 118 -4.84 21.83 -0.12
N GLU A 119 -4.34 22.32 1.03
CA GLU A 119 -4.71 21.81 2.37
C GLU A 119 -4.43 20.31 2.57
N GLY A 120 -3.54 19.73 1.76
CA GLY A 120 -3.07 18.36 1.87
C GLY A 120 -2.47 18.09 3.25
N LYS A 121 -2.92 17.02 3.90
CA LYS A 121 -2.44 16.62 5.23
C LYS A 121 -1.70 15.29 5.13
N PRO A 122 -0.53 15.16 5.77
CA PRO A 122 0.15 13.89 5.90
C PRO A 122 -0.77 12.81 6.46
N ARG A 123 -0.66 11.60 5.93
CA ARG A 123 -1.37 10.42 6.43
C ARG A 123 -0.36 9.29 6.65
N SER A 124 -0.54 8.56 7.75
CA SER A 124 0.28 7.37 7.98
C SER A 124 -0.08 6.33 6.92
N PHE A 125 0.91 5.83 6.20
CA PHE A 125 0.78 4.73 5.26
C PHE A 125 1.81 3.67 5.63
N LYS A 126 1.34 2.50 6.05
CA LYS A 126 2.20 1.37 6.42
C LYS A 126 1.98 0.19 5.48
N VAL A 127 3.07 -0.46 5.09
CA VAL A 127 3.05 -1.71 4.32
C VAL A 127 3.73 -2.78 5.15
N TYR A 128 2.99 -3.83 5.52
CA TYR A 128 3.50 -4.96 6.29
C TYR A 128 3.70 -6.17 5.38
N LEU A 129 4.94 -6.67 5.34
CA LEU A 129 5.33 -7.87 4.63
C LEU A 129 5.40 -9.02 5.64
N VAL A 130 4.39 -9.89 5.64
CA VAL A 130 4.29 -11.00 6.58
C VAL A 130 4.95 -12.22 5.97
N LYS A 131 5.87 -12.84 6.73
CA LYS A 131 6.42 -14.16 6.37
C LYS A 131 5.36 -15.25 6.41
#